data_AF-A0A257KN59-F1
#
_entry.id   AF-A0A257KN59-F1
#
_cell.length_a   1.000
_cell.length_b   1.000
_cell.length_c   1.000
_cell.angle_alpha   90.00
_cell.angle_beta   90.00
_cell.angle_gamma   90.00
#
_symmetry.space_group_name_H-M   'P 1'
#
loop_
_entity.id
_entity.type
_entity.pdbx_description
1 polymer ?
#
loop_
_entity_poly.entity_id
_entity_poly.type
_entity_poly.pdbx_seq_one_letter_code
_entity_poly.pdbx_strand_id
1 'polypeptide(L)'
;MLLAGVVVGVLLGAVSDLGTVVSPDALRGKQAFMLGSTSFLGWPALALMAGGLLLLGGLALRHARALDALTLGEDSAASLGLDLPRVRLLLVVLLAAATALAVSQAGLVAFVGLVAPHLVRRHAPGPHAWLLAASAAMGAVLLVVADVLSRALIPPQELPVGVVTAVLGGLYLLLLLKRRGLS
;
A
#
# COMPACT_ATOMS: atom_id res chain seq x y z
N MET A 1 -17.58 -7.17 -0.08
CA MET A 1 -16.49 -6.18 0.19
C MET A 1 -16.06 -5.44 -1.07
N LEU A 2 -15.76 -6.12 -2.19
CA LEU A 2 -15.27 -5.45 -3.41
C LEU A 2 -16.23 -4.38 -3.98
N LEU A 3 -17.50 -4.75 -4.26
CA LEU A 3 -18.48 -3.81 -4.82
C LEU A 3 -18.71 -2.60 -3.90
N ALA A 4 -18.86 -2.84 -2.59
CA ALA A 4 -19.02 -1.77 -1.60
C ALA A 4 -17.81 -0.82 -1.59
N GLY A 5 -16.59 -1.35 -1.68
CA GLY A 5 -15.37 -0.54 -1.77
C GLY A 5 -15.32 0.32 -3.04
N VAL A 6 -15.72 -0.22 -4.19
CA VAL A 6 -15.81 0.53 -5.45
C VAL A 6 -16.82 1.67 -5.33
N VAL A 7 -18.02 1.40 -4.81
CA VAL A 7 -19.08 2.41 -4.61
C VAL A 7 -18.60 3.52 -3.68
N VAL A 8 -18.03 3.18 -2.52
CA VAL A 8 -17.50 4.17 -1.57
C VAL A 8 -16.37 4.99 -2.19
N GLY A 9 -15.46 4.36 -2.94
CA GLY A 9 -14.37 5.04 -3.63
C GLY A 9 -14.87 6.08 -4.65
N VAL A 10 -15.87 5.71 -5.46
CA VAL A 10 -16.49 6.62 -6.44
C VAL A 10 -17.18 7.80 -5.75
N LEU A 11 -17.94 7.54 -4.68
CA LEU A 11 -18.62 8.59 -3.91
C LEU A 11 -17.64 9.58 -3.29
N LEU A 12 -16.58 9.08 -2.63
CA LEU A 12 -15.54 9.94 -2.05
C LEU A 12 -14.76 10.72 -3.12
N GLY A 13 -14.52 10.10 -4.28
CA GLY A 13 -13.95 10.77 -5.44
C GLY A 13 -14.80 11.94 -5.92
N ALA A 14 -16.11 11.72 -6.07
CA ALA A 14 -17.06 12.76 -6.47
C ALA A 14 -17.12 13.92 -5.46
N VAL A 15 -17.06 13.63 -4.15
CA VAL A 15 -16.97 14.68 -3.11
C VAL A 15 -15.67 15.47 -3.23
N SER A 16 -14.54 14.80 -3.48
CA SER A 16 -13.27 15.48 -3.73
C SER A 16 -13.31 16.36 -4.99
N ASP A 17 -13.95 15.90 -6.05
CA ASP A 17 -14.14 16.66 -7.30
C ASP A 17 -15.04 17.88 -7.08
N LEU A 18 -16.12 17.74 -6.32
CA LEU A 18 -16.97 18.87 -5.95
C LEU A 18 -16.19 19.95 -5.19
N GLY A 19 -15.29 19.55 -4.29
CA GLY A 19 -14.38 20.47 -3.61
C GLY A 19 -13.52 21.29 -4.58
N THR A 20 -13.02 20.66 -5.65
CA THR A 20 -12.26 21.38 -6.69
C THR A 20 -13.10 22.28 -7.59
N VAL A 21 -14.39 21.99 -7.76
CA VAL A 21 -15.32 22.88 -8.47
C VAL A 21 -15.56 24.15 -7.66
N VAL A 22 -15.67 24.03 -6.34
CA VAL A 22 -15.87 25.18 -5.43
C VAL A 22 -14.58 26.00 -5.28
N SER A 23 -13.42 25.35 -5.24
CA SER A 23 -12.10 26.00 -5.13
C SER A 23 -11.16 25.52 -6.24
N PRO A 24 -11.11 26.23 -7.39
CA PRO A 24 -10.26 25.87 -8.50
C PRO A 24 -8.76 25.83 -8.15
N ASP A 25 -8.32 26.64 -7.17
CA ASP A 25 -6.93 26.67 -6.71
C ASP A 25 -6.50 25.35 -6.04
N ALA A 26 -7.45 24.60 -5.45
CA ALA A 26 -7.19 23.30 -4.85
C ALA A 26 -6.80 22.23 -5.89
N LEU A 27 -7.08 22.45 -7.18
CA LEU A 27 -6.79 21.48 -8.24
C LEU A 27 -5.29 21.17 -8.34
N ARG A 28 -4.42 22.18 -8.23
CA ARG A 28 -2.96 21.96 -8.27
C ARG A 28 -2.49 21.11 -7.10
N GLY A 29 -2.99 21.38 -5.90
CA GLY A 29 -2.68 20.61 -4.70
C GLY A 29 -3.16 19.16 -4.82
N LYS A 30 -4.38 18.96 -5.33
CA LYS A 30 -4.94 17.62 -5.61
C LYS A 30 -4.08 16.86 -6.62
N GLN A 31 -3.69 17.49 -7.73
CA GLN A 31 -2.83 16.86 -8.73
C GLN A 31 -1.48 16.46 -8.14
N ALA A 32 -0.85 17.34 -7.35
CA ALA A 32 0.40 17.02 -6.67
C ALA A 32 0.25 15.83 -5.70
N PHE A 33 -0.86 15.78 -4.94
CA PHE A 33 -1.16 14.66 -4.04
C PHE A 33 -1.36 13.34 -4.79
N MET A 34 -2.05 13.39 -5.94
CA MET A 34 -2.30 12.23 -6.80
C MET A 34 -1.03 11.64 -7.42
N LEU A 35 -0.01 12.47 -7.63
CA LEU A 35 1.28 12.03 -8.18
C LEU A 35 2.20 11.41 -7.13
N GLY A 36 2.01 11.75 -5.85
CA GLY A 36 2.79 11.25 -4.73
C GLY A 36 4.22 11.80 -4.68
N SER A 37 4.64 12.31 -3.53
CA SER A 37 5.99 12.85 -3.34
C SER A 37 6.51 12.62 -1.93
N THR A 38 7.79 12.27 -1.86
CA THR A 38 8.60 12.11 -0.64
C THR A 38 9.39 13.38 -0.31
N SER A 39 9.45 14.36 -1.21
CA SER A 39 10.29 15.56 -1.07
C SER A 39 9.88 16.50 0.07
N PHE A 40 8.65 16.38 0.57
CA PHE A 40 8.11 17.22 1.64
C PHE A 40 8.03 16.52 3.01
N LEU A 41 8.57 15.30 3.14
CA LEU A 41 8.53 14.55 4.39
C LEU A 41 9.55 15.09 5.40
N GLY A 42 9.04 15.74 6.45
CA GLY A 42 9.84 16.22 7.58
C GLY A 42 9.85 15.28 8.79
N TRP A 43 10.56 15.69 9.84
CA TRP A 43 10.62 14.96 11.12
C TRP A 43 9.26 14.65 11.76
N PRO A 44 8.26 15.56 11.74
CA PRO A 44 6.94 15.25 12.29
C PRO A 44 6.24 14.11 11.54
N ALA A 45 6.33 14.11 10.21
CA ALA A 45 5.78 13.05 9.37
C ALA A 45 6.48 11.71 9.66
N LEU A 46 7.82 11.73 9.80
CA LEU A 46 8.60 10.55 10.18
C LEU A 46 8.15 9.98 11.53
N ALA A 47 8.02 10.82 12.56
CA ALA A 47 7.59 10.38 13.89
C ALA A 47 6.18 9.76 13.86
N LEU A 48 5.26 10.38 13.12
CA LEU A 48 3.89 9.89 12.94
C LEU A 48 3.87 8.53 12.21
N MET A 49 4.62 8.41 11.11
CA MET A 49 4.70 7.17 10.33
C MET A 49 5.40 6.04 11.11
N ALA A 50 6.46 6.35 11.86
CA ALA A 50 7.16 5.39 12.70
C ALA A 50 6.25 4.89 13.84
N GLY A 51 5.56 5.80 14.53
CA GLY A 51 4.59 5.45 15.56
C GLY A 51 3.44 4.58 15.02
N GLY A 52 2.91 4.96 13.85
CA GLY A 52 1.88 4.18 13.16
C GLY A 52 2.36 2.80 12.69
N LEU A 53 3.59 2.69 12.19
CA LEU A 53 4.20 1.40 11.82
C LEU A 53 4.33 0.49 13.04
N LEU A 54 4.83 1.01 14.17
CA LEU A 54 4.96 0.22 15.40
C LEU A 54 3.59 -0.23 15.93
N LEU A 55 2.61 0.67 15.96
CA LEU A 55 1.27 0.38 16.48
C LEU A 55 0.50 -0.55 15.54
N LEU A 56 0.26 -0.13 14.30
CA LEU A 56 -0.56 -0.87 13.34
C LEU A 56 0.14 -2.13 12.84
N GLY A 57 1.46 -2.06 12.61
CA GLY A 57 2.27 -3.23 12.26
C GLY A 57 2.34 -4.23 13.40
N GLY A 58 2.51 -3.76 14.65
CA GLY A 58 2.45 -4.62 15.83
C GLY A 58 1.09 -5.32 15.98
N LEU A 59 -0.01 -4.59 15.80
CA LEU A 59 -1.36 -5.17 15.80
C LEU A 59 -1.58 -6.16 14.65
N ALA A 60 -1.08 -5.88 13.45
CA ALA A 60 -1.16 -6.80 12.32
C ALA A 60 -0.37 -8.10 12.60
N LEU A 61 0.83 -7.99 13.18
CA LEU A 61 1.65 -9.15 13.55
C LEU A 61 0.97 -10.04 14.60
N ARG A 62 0.21 -9.47 15.54
CA ARG A 62 -0.60 -10.27 16.50
C ARG A 62 -1.64 -11.16 15.81
N HIS A 63 -2.11 -10.76 14.63
CA HIS A 63 -3.08 -11.51 13.83
C HIS A 63 -2.44 -12.38 12.75
N ALA A 64 -1.11 -12.51 12.74
CA ALA A 64 -0.39 -13.32 11.76
C ALA A 64 -0.84 -14.79 11.75
N ARG A 65 -1.07 -15.39 12.93
CA ARG A 65 -1.57 -16.77 13.01
C ARG A 65 -2.98 -16.93 12.46
N ALA A 66 -3.82 -15.91 12.60
CA ALA A 66 -5.15 -15.91 11.99
C ALA A 66 -5.05 -15.83 10.46
N LEU A 67 -4.10 -15.07 9.92
CA LEU A 67 -3.79 -15.06 8.49
C LEU A 67 -3.28 -16.43 8.01
N ASP A 68 -2.42 -17.09 8.78
CA ASP A 68 -1.97 -18.46 8.48
C ASP A 68 -3.16 -19.43 8.45
N ALA A 69 -4.04 -19.40 9.46
CA ALA A 69 -5.22 -20.26 9.52
C ALA A 69 -6.19 -20.03 8.34
N LEU A 70 -6.37 -18.78 7.91
CA LEU A 70 -7.20 -18.44 6.75
C LEU A 70 -6.68 -19.06 5.45
N THR A 71 -5.38 -19.38 5.35
CA THR A 71 -4.85 -20.08 4.16
C THR A 71 -5.23 -21.55 4.07
N LEU A 72 -5.63 -22.16 5.19
CA LEU A 72 -6.13 -23.55 5.23
C LEU A 72 -7.58 -23.67 4.71
N GLY A 73 -8.24 -22.54 4.47
CA GLY A 73 -9.66 -22.47 4.08
C GLY A 73 -10.54 -21.95 5.21
N GLU A 74 -11.71 -21.43 4.85
CA GLU A 74 -12.63 -20.80 5.80
C GLU A 74 -13.16 -21.81 6.83
N ASP A 75 -13.51 -23.03 6.39
CA ASP A 75 -14.02 -24.08 7.28
C ASP A 75 -13.00 -24.53 8.33
N SER A 76 -11.74 -24.68 7.93
CA SER A 76 -10.64 -25.02 8.85
C SER A 76 -10.28 -23.88 9.79
N ALA A 77 -10.33 -22.63 9.32
CA ALA A 77 -10.13 -21.47 10.18
C ALA A 77 -11.25 -21.32 11.22
N ALA A 78 -12.50 -21.57 10.82
CA ALA A 78 -13.66 -21.54 11.71
C ALA A 78 -13.60 -22.64 12.77
N SER A 79 -13.17 -23.86 12.41
CA SER A 79 -13.04 -24.98 13.36
C SER A 79 -11.94 -24.76 14.40
N LEU A 80 -10.95 -23.91 14.10
CA LEU A 80 -9.94 -23.43 15.06
C LEU A 80 -10.47 -22.34 16.02
N GLY A 81 -11.77 -22.01 15.96
CA GLY A 81 -12.43 -21.05 16.83
C GLY A 81 -12.30 -19.60 16.40
N LEU A 82 -11.87 -19.33 15.16
CA LEU A 82 -11.77 -17.96 14.65
C LEU A 82 -13.14 -17.43 14.24
N ASP A 83 -13.48 -16.25 14.78
CA ASP A 83 -14.61 -15.45 14.33
C ASP A 83 -14.24 -14.74 13.01
N LEU A 84 -14.43 -15.44 11.88
CA LEU A 84 -13.98 -15.00 10.56
C LEU A 84 -14.50 -13.60 10.18
N PRO A 85 -15.80 -13.25 10.40
CA PRO A 85 -16.29 -11.91 10.12
C PRO A 85 -15.52 -10.83 10.90
N ARG A 86 -15.29 -11.03 12.21
CA ARG A 86 -14.57 -10.07 13.05
C ARG A 86 -13.11 -9.95 12.67
N VAL A 87 -12.42 -11.07 12.46
CA VAL A 87 -11.00 -11.09 12.03
C VAL A 87 -10.84 -10.36 10.71
N ARG A 88 -11.71 -10.62 9.73
CA ARG A 88 -11.67 -9.97 8.42
C ARG A 88 -11.88 -8.46 8.53
N LEU A 89 -12.88 -8.03 9.31
CA LEU A 89 -13.14 -6.61 9.53
C LEU A 89 -11.94 -5.92 10.17
N LEU A 90 -11.36 -6.52 11.21
CA LEU A 90 -10.20 -5.99 11.91
C LEU A 90 -8.98 -5.85 10.99
N LEU A 91 -8.68 -6.88 10.18
CA LEU A 91 -7.58 -6.84 9.21
C LEU A 91 -7.80 -5.76 8.15
N VAL A 92 -9.03 -5.57 7.67
CA VAL A 92 -9.38 -4.50 6.73
C VAL A 92 -9.19 -3.12 7.37
N VAL A 93 -9.61 -2.95 8.64
CA VAL A 93 -9.43 -1.68 9.37
C VAL A 93 -7.94 -1.38 9.57
N LEU A 94 -7.13 -2.36 9.96
CA LEU A 94 -5.69 -2.19 10.13
C LEU A 94 -5.01 -1.81 8.81
N LEU A 95 -5.34 -2.51 7.72
CA LEU A 95 -4.83 -2.20 6.38
C LEU A 95 -5.25 -0.81 5.93
N ALA A 96 -6.51 -0.45 6.10
CA ALA A 96 -7.05 0.86 5.72
C ALA A 96 -6.38 1.98 6.52
N ALA A 97 -6.21 1.81 7.84
CA ALA A 97 -5.55 2.79 8.69
C ALA A 97 -4.07 2.97 8.32
N ALA A 98 -3.34 1.87 8.09
CA ALA A 98 -1.93 1.93 7.70
C ALA A 98 -1.75 2.60 6.33
N THR A 99 -2.63 2.27 5.38
CA THR A 99 -2.62 2.86 4.03
C THR A 99 -2.99 4.34 4.09
N ALA A 100 -4.04 4.72 4.82
CA ALA A 100 -4.46 6.11 4.97
C ALA A 100 -3.36 6.95 5.64
N LEU A 101 -2.69 6.42 6.65
CA LEU A 101 -1.57 7.09 7.29
C LEU A 101 -0.44 7.36 6.27
N ALA A 102 0.01 6.34 5.53
CA ALA A 102 1.07 6.51 4.54
C ALA A 102 0.66 7.48 3.42
N VAL A 103 -0.53 7.32 2.86
CA VAL A 103 -1.05 8.14 1.75
C VAL A 103 -1.29 9.58 2.16
N SER A 104 -1.70 9.84 3.41
CA SER A 104 -1.88 11.22 3.90
C SER A 104 -0.59 12.03 3.95
N GLN A 105 0.56 11.36 4.10
CA GLN A 105 1.88 12.00 4.21
C GLN A 105 2.61 12.07 2.88
N ALA A 106 2.64 10.96 2.14
CA ALA A 106 3.42 10.83 0.91
C ALA A 106 2.61 11.01 -0.38
N GLY A 107 1.28 11.17 -0.28
CA GLY A 107 0.37 11.11 -1.42
C GLY A 107 0.23 9.68 -1.95
N LEU A 108 -0.23 9.55 -3.20
CA LEU A 108 -0.45 8.23 -3.80
C LEU A 108 0.84 7.59 -4.30
N VAL A 109 1.13 6.41 -3.74
CA VAL A 109 2.24 5.55 -4.18
C VAL A 109 1.65 4.24 -4.69
N ALA A 110 1.91 3.93 -5.97
CA ALA A 110 1.31 2.79 -6.62
C ALA A 110 2.23 1.55 -6.59
N PHE A 111 1.62 0.37 -6.68
CA PHE A 111 2.26 -0.95 -6.85
C PHE A 111 3.21 -1.44 -5.75
N VAL A 112 3.77 -0.60 -4.87
CA VAL A 112 4.66 -1.07 -3.78
C VAL A 112 3.98 -2.14 -2.94
N GLY A 113 2.72 -1.92 -2.55
CA GLY A 113 1.92 -2.87 -1.77
C GLY A 113 1.56 -4.17 -2.51
N LEU A 114 1.71 -4.23 -3.83
CA LEU A 114 1.50 -5.43 -4.63
C LEU A 114 2.82 -6.17 -4.91
N VAL A 115 3.85 -5.42 -5.31
CA VAL A 115 5.15 -5.94 -5.74
C VAL A 115 5.93 -6.48 -4.55
N ALA A 116 6.01 -5.73 -3.44
CA ALA A 116 6.80 -6.13 -2.27
C ALA A 116 6.40 -7.51 -1.70
N PRO A 117 5.12 -7.77 -1.35
CA PRO A 117 4.74 -9.09 -0.83
C PRO A 117 4.87 -10.20 -1.88
N HIS A 118 4.70 -9.90 -3.17
CA HIS A 118 4.89 -10.91 -4.21
C HIS A 118 6.35 -11.31 -4.37
N LEU A 119 7.28 -10.35 -4.31
CA LEU A 119 8.71 -10.62 -4.35
C LEU A 119 9.15 -11.46 -3.16
N VAL A 120 8.70 -11.09 -1.95
CA VAL A 120 9.03 -11.84 -0.72
C VAL A 120 8.44 -13.25 -0.77
N ARG A 121 7.15 -13.41 -1.11
CA ARG A 121 6.53 -14.75 -1.21
C ARG A 121 7.22 -15.66 -2.22
N ARG A 122 7.76 -15.10 -3.31
CA ARG A 122 8.46 -15.85 -4.35
C ARG A 122 9.87 -16.30 -3.95
N HIS A 123 10.63 -15.47 -3.22
CA HIS A 123 12.05 -15.72 -2.94
C HIS A 123 12.34 -16.14 -1.49
N ALA A 124 11.46 -15.79 -0.55
CA ALA A 124 11.59 -16.07 0.88
C ALA A 124 10.22 -16.45 1.49
N PRO A 125 9.61 -17.57 1.04
CA PRO A 125 8.32 -18.03 1.59
C PRO A 125 8.46 -18.37 3.08
N GLY A 126 7.38 -18.17 3.83
CA GLY A 126 7.34 -18.44 5.26
C GLY A 126 5.98 -18.12 5.88
N PRO A 127 5.86 -18.18 7.21
CA PRO A 127 4.62 -17.84 7.92
C PRO A 127 4.26 -16.36 7.76
N HIS A 128 3.00 -15.99 7.95
CA HIS A 128 2.53 -14.62 7.73
C HIS A 128 3.26 -13.59 8.61
N ALA A 129 3.71 -13.96 9.81
CA ALA A 129 4.49 -13.06 10.66
C ALA A 129 5.80 -12.61 9.97
N TRP A 130 6.53 -13.57 9.40
CA TRP A 130 7.73 -13.30 8.60
C TRP A 130 7.37 -12.51 7.33
N LEU A 131 6.34 -12.94 6.61
CA LEU A 131 5.93 -12.30 5.37
C LEU A 131 5.53 -10.84 5.58
N LEU A 132 4.83 -10.50 6.66
CA LEU A 132 4.45 -9.12 6.99
C LEU A 132 5.68 -8.24 7.20
N ALA A 133 6.64 -8.69 8.04
CA ALA A 133 7.85 -7.93 8.32
C ALA A 133 8.76 -7.81 7.09
N ALA A 134 9.00 -8.93 6.39
CA ALA A 134 9.83 -8.95 5.20
C ALA A 134 9.21 -8.15 4.03
N SER A 135 7.89 -8.17 3.87
CA SER A 135 7.20 -7.37 2.85
C SER A 135 7.26 -5.88 3.17
N ALA A 136 7.14 -5.49 4.44
CA ALA A 136 7.33 -4.10 4.86
C ALA A 136 8.76 -3.61 4.56
N ALA A 137 9.77 -4.42 4.90
CA ALA A 137 11.17 -4.10 4.60
C ALA A 137 11.44 -4.03 3.09
N MET A 138 10.92 -4.98 2.31
CA MET A 138 11.02 -4.95 0.84
C MET A 138 10.31 -3.73 0.25
N GLY A 139 9.16 -3.34 0.79
CA GLY A 139 8.46 -2.12 0.41
C GLY A 139 9.31 -0.87 0.65
N ALA A 140 10.01 -0.80 1.79
CA ALA A 140 10.95 0.29 2.09
C ALA A 140 12.10 0.34 1.06
N VAL A 141 12.71 -0.80 0.75
CA VAL A 141 13.77 -0.89 -0.28
C VAL A 141 13.26 -0.40 -1.64
N LEU A 142 12.10 -0.89 -2.09
CA LEU A 142 11.51 -0.48 -3.36
C LEU A 142 11.22 1.02 -3.41
N LEU A 143 10.70 1.58 -2.32
CA LEU A 143 10.38 3.00 -2.25
C LEU A 143 11.64 3.88 -2.24
N VAL A 144 12.68 3.49 -1.50
CA VAL A 144 13.98 4.20 -1.49
C VAL A 144 14.63 4.16 -2.88
N VAL A 145 14.63 3.01 -3.54
CA VAL A 145 15.14 2.90 -4.92
C VAL A 145 14.35 3.80 -5.86
N ALA A 146 13.02 3.83 -5.74
CA ALA A 146 12.17 4.69 -6.56
C ALA A 146 12.42 6.19 -6.29
N ASP A 147 12.62 6.61 -5.04
CA ASP A 147 12.94 8.00 -4.68
C ASP A 147 14.31 8.42 -5.25
N VAL A 148 15.34 7.57 -5.11
CA VAL A 148 16.66 7.84 -5.69
C VAL A 148 16.58 7.97 -7.21
N LEU A 149 15.84 7.08 -7.88
CA LEU A 149 15.62 7.16 -9.32
C LEU A 149 14.83 8.41 -9.71
N SER A 150 13.84 8.81 -8.92
CA SER A 150 13.01 9.99 -9.23
C SER A 150 13.81 11.29 -9.17
N ARG A 151 14.85 11.35 -8.33
CA ARG A 151 15.81 12.47 -8.24
C ARG A 151 16.91 12.41 -9.30
N ALA A 152 17.30 11.21 -9.74
CA ALA A 152 18.42 11.03 -10.66
C ALA A 152 18.04 11.13 -12.16
N LEU A 153 16.79 10.84 -12.54
CA LEU A 153 16.39 10.70 -13.95
C LEU A 153 16.33 12.02 -14.73
N ILE A 154 15.87 13.12 -14.12
CA ILE A 154 15.69 14.40 -14.84
C ILE A 154 16.22 15.60 -14.01
N PRO A 155 17.54 15.75 -13.81
CA PRO A 155 18.08 16.94 -13.14
C PRO A 155 17.74 18.22 -13.93
N PRO A 156 17.32 19.35 -13.31
CA PRO A 156 17.13 19.63 -11.88
C PRO A 156 15.69 19.40 -11.36
N GLN A 157 14.81 18.79 -12.15
CA GLN A 157 13.39 18.58 -11.81
C GLN A 157 13.20 17.23 -11.10
N GLU A 158 12.65 17.25 -9.89
CA GLU A 158 12.35 15.99 -9.19
C GLU A 158 11.05 15.38 -9.73
N LEU A 159 11.14 14.15 -10.24
CA LEU A 159 9.95 13.40 -10.61
C LEU A 159 9.18 12.97 -9.36
N PRO A 160 7.83 12.98 -9.39
CA PRO A 160 7.04 12.40 -8.32
C PRO A 160 7.31 10.89 -8.18
N VAL A 161 7.62 10.44 -6.97
CA VAL A 161 7.95 9.04 -6.69
C VAL A 161 6.79 8.09 -7.03
N GLY A 162 5.53 8.56 -6.95
CA GLY A 162 4.36 7.77 -7.34
C GLY A 162 4.35 7.42 -8.83
N VAL A 163 4.88 8.29 -9.69
CA VAL A 163 5.03 8.02 -11.13
C VAL A 163 6.10 6.94 -11.37
N VAL A 164 7.25 7.07 -10.71
CA VAL A 164 8.35 6.09 -10.86
C VAL A 164 7.92 4.71 -10.37
N THR A 165 7.28 4.64 -9.19
CA THR A 165 6.75 3.38 -8.64
C THR A 165 5.66 2.78 -9.52
N ALA A 166 4.81 3.60 -10.15
CA ALA A 166 3.79 3.13 -11.10
C ALA A 166 4.41 2.49 -12.34
N VAL A 167 5.41 3.14 -12.95
CA VAL A 167 6.09 2.61 -14.14
C VAL A 167 6.81 1.31 -13.83
N LEU A 168 7.60 1.28 -12.75
CA LEU A 168 8.36 0.09 -12.35
C LEU A 168 7.44 -1.08 -11.99
N GLY A 169 6.39 -0.83 -11.20
CA GLY A 169 5.43 -1.84 -10.80
C GLY A 169 4.57 -2.36 -11.95
N GLY A 170 4.14 -1.47 -12.85
CA GLY A 170 3.43 -1.81 -14.07
C GLY A 170 4.27 -2.68 -15.00
N LEU A 171 5.54 -2.31 -15.23
CA LEU A 171 6.47 -3.10 -16.04
C LEU A 171 6.70 -4.48 -15.43
N TYR A 172 6.89 -4.56 -14.10
CA TYR A 172 7.03 -5.83 -13.39
C TYR A 172 5.82 -6.76 -13.60
N LEU A 173 4.60 -6.24 -13.46
CA LEU A 173 3.39 -7.04 -13.66
C LEU A 173 3.18 -7.46 -15.12
N LEU A 174 3.48 -6.60 -16.08
CA LEU A 174 3.44 -6.94 -17.50
C LEU A 174 4.41 -8.08 -17.85
N LEU A 175 5.64 -8.02 -17.32
CA LEU A 175 6.63 -9.09 -17.49
C LEU A 175 6.16 -10.40 -16.84
N LEU A 176 5.51 -10.33 -15.68
CA LEU A 176 4.96 -11.51 -15.01
C LEU A 176 3.80 -12.13 -15.81
N LEU A 177 2.90 -11.29 -16.36
CA LEU A 177 1.79 -11.74 -17.20
C LEU A 177 2.33 -12.43 -18.47
N LYS A 178 3.32 -11.83 -19.14
CA LYS A 178 3.95 -12.43 -20.32
C LYS A 178 4.55 -13.81 -20.03
N ARG A 179 5.15 -13.99 -18.85
CA ARG A 179 5.73 -15.28 -18.43
C ARG A 179 4.69 -16.35 -18.10
N ARG A 180 3.48 -15.96 -17.69
CA ARG A 180 2.40 -16.89 -17.32
C ARG A 180 1.38 -17.13 -18.44
N GLY A 181 1.30 -16.26 -19.44
CA GLY A 181 0.42 -16.40 -20.61
C GLY A 181 1.01 -17.17 -21.78
N LEU A 182 2.25 -17.67 -21.66
CA LEU A 182 2.93 -18.53 -22.64
C LEU A 182 3.00 -20.00 -22.19
N SER A 183 2.14 -20.41 -21.24
CA SER A 183 1.96 -21.79 -20.79
C SER A 183 0.52 -22.24 -20.98
#